data_AF-A0A848D942-F1
#
_entry.id   AF-A0A848D942-F1
#
_cell.length_a   1.000
_cell.length_b   1.000
_cell.length_c   1.000
_cell.angle_alpha   90.00
_cell.angle_beta   90.00
_cell.angle_gamma   90.00
#
_symmetry.space_group_name_H-M   'P 1'
#
loop_
_entity.id
_entity.type
_entity.pdbx_description
1 polymer ?
#
loop_
_entity_poly.entity_id
_entity_poly.type
_entity_poly.pdbx_seq_one_letter_code
_entity_poly.pdbx_strand_id
1 'polypeptide(L)'
;MDFLDEIPDEEAMLVVTSPPYNLGKEYERVLEIDRYLSQQKKVIEECVRILHPMGSICWEVGNYVDNGEIIPLDILLYNIFHDLGLHLRNRIIWHFEHGLHCSKRLSGRYEVILWFTKSDDYKFNLDPIRIPQKYPGKKYFKGPKTGQYSCNPNGKNPGDLWVIPNVKHNHVEKTAHPCQYPVGLIERLVLSMTEEGDMVFDPFMGVGTTAIAAILNNRRSAGAETMRDYYDTAVDRIKKASTGELKTRPMDKEVYRPPKKSKLATNPFMEC
;
A
#
# COMPACT_ATOMS: atom_id res chain seq x y z
N MET A 1 14.58 13.16 -9.48
CA MET A 1 15.27 14.05 -8.54
C MET A 1 14.82 15.46 -8.79
N ASP A 2 14.99 15.98 -10.02
CA ASP A 2 14.64 17.35 -10.40
C ASP A 2 13.28 17.85 -9.87
N PHE A 3 12.19 17.07 -10.04
CA PHE A 3 10.87 17.44 -9.51
C PHE A 3 10.76 17.41 -7.98
N LEU A 4 11.48 16.50 -7.30
CA LEU A 4 11.43 16.41 -5.84
C LEU A 4 12.04 17.66 -5.20
N ASP A 5 13.09 18.20 -5.82
CA ASP A 5 13.77 19.43 -5.37
C ASP A 5 12.85 20.66 -5.43
N GLU A 6 11.80 20.63 -6.27
CA GLU A 6 10.80 21.71 -6.38
C GLU A 6 9.70 21.62 -5.30
N ILE A 7 9.56 20.48 -4.63
CA ILE A 7 8.56 20.31 -3.57
C ILE A 7 9.06 20.98 -2.28
N PRO A 8 8.27 21.85 -1.64
CA PRO A 8 8.67 22.48 -0.38
C PRO A 8 8.93 21.46 0.73
N ASP A 9 9.85 21.82 1.62
CA ASP A 9 10.11 21.09 2.87
C ASP A 9 8.82 20.99 3.69
N GLU A 10 8.64 19.86 4.36
CA GLU A 10 7.57 19.64 5.36
C GLU A 10 6.13 19.82 4.86
N GLU A 11 5.89 19.83 3.54
CA GLU A 11 4.57 20.05 2.95
C GLU A 11 3.68 18.78 2.93
N ALA A 12 4.25 17.59 2.78
CA ALA A 12 3.47 16.36 2.62
C ALA A 12 3.13 15.73 3.98
N MET A 13 1.84 15.50 4.25
CA MET A 13 1.42 14.75 5.45
C MET A 13 1.67 13.25 5.28
N LEU A 14 1.61 12.76 4.04
CA LEU A 14 1.78 11.35 3.74
C LEU A 14 2.59 11.17 2.46
N VAL A 15 3.65 10.37 2.52
CA VAL A 15 4.32 9.81 1.35
C VAL A 15 3.86 8.37 1.18
N VAL A 16 3.30 8.01 0.03
CA VAL A 16 2.97 6.60 -0.29
C VAL A 16 3.52 6.25 -1.65
N THR A 17 4.21 5.12 -1.76
CA THR A 17 4.75 4.67 -3.04
C THR A 17 5.03 3.17 -3.08
N SER A 18 5.34 2.70 -4.29
CA SER A 18 5.91 1.38 -4.59
C SER A 18 7.04 1.60 -5.58
N PRO A 19 8.32 1.59 -5.13
CA PRO A 19 9.43 1.91 -6.01
C PRO A 19 9.65 0.82 -7.06
N PRO A 20 10.19 1.15 -8.24
CA PRO A 20 10.58 0.15 -9.21
C PRO A 20 11.76 -0.68 -8.66
N TYR A 21 11.61 -2.01 -8.65
CA TYR A 21 12.68 -2.87 -8.15
C TYR A 21 13.89 -2.91 -9.10
N ASN A 22 13.70 -2.89 -10.43
CA ASN A 22 14.77 -2.83 -11.45
C ASN A 22 15.95 -3.83 -11.27
N LEU A 23 15.79 -4.89 -10.46
CA LEU A 23 16.81 -5.91 -10.21
C LEU A 23 16.69 -6.99 -11.28
N GLY A 24 17.65 -7.08 -12.20
CA GLY A 24 17.59 -8.02 -13.31
C GLY A 24 18.46 -7.70 -14.51
N LYS A 25 19.79 -7.75 -14.36
CA LYS A 25 20.72 -8.12 -15.44
C LYS A 25 21.77 -9.11 -14.92
N GLU A 26 22.16 -10.07 -15.76
CA GLU A 26 23.18 -11.05 -15.38
C GLU A 26 24.57 -10.41 -15.35
N TYR A 27 25.39 -10.81 -14.36
CA TYR A 27 26.84 -10.61 -14.17
C TYR A 27 27.35 -9.61 -13.10
N GLU A 28 26.55 -8.78 -12.42
CA GLU A 28 27.03 -7.86 -11.34
C GLU A 28 26.10 -7.74 -10.10
N ARG A 29 25.60 -8.85 -9.55
CA ARG A 29 24.44 -8.87 -8.61
C ARG A 29 24.59 -8.15 -7.26
N VAL A 30 25.76 -8.20 -6.60
CA VAL A 30 26.00 -7.47 -5.34
C VAL A 30 26.05 -5.95 -5.59
N LEU A 31 26.70 -5.55 -6.69
CA LEU A 31 26.72 -4.16 -7.13
C LEU A 31 25.30 -3.67 -7.49
N GLU A 32 24.44 -4.53 -8.05
CA GLU A 32 23.05 -4.17 -8.39
C GLU A 32 22.17 -3.89 -7.16
N ILE A 33 22.23 -4.71 -6.10
CA ILE A 33 21.42 -4.45 -4.89
C ILE A 33 21.93 -3.21 -4.14
N ASP A 34 23.25 -3.03 -4.01
CA ASP A 34 23.83 -1.85 -3.36
C ASP A 34 23.50 -0.57 -4.15
N ARG A 35 23.53 -0.65 -5.48
CA ARG A 35 23.09 0.45 -6.36
C ARG A 35 21.61 0.75 -6.18
N TYR A 36 20.75 -0.27 -6.13
CA TYR A 36 19.33 -0.10 -5.86
C TYR A 36 19.13 0.61 -4.52
N LEU A 37 19.73 0.10 -3.43
CA LEU A 37 19.62 0.70 -2.10
C LEU A 37 20.16 2.15 -2.08
N SER A 38 21.25 2.42 -2.79
CA SER A 38 21.80 3.78 -2.92
C SER A 38 20.85 4.73 -3.67
N GLN A 39 20.16 4.25 -4.69
CA GLN A 39 19.14 5.04 -5.41
C GLN A 39 17.91 5.28 -4.55
N GLN A 40 17.43 4.24 -3.85
CA GLN A 40 16.30 4.37 -2.93
C GLN A 40 16.64 5.35 -1.80
N LYS A 41 17.84 5.27 -1.23
CA LYS A 41 18.30 6.19 -0.18
C LYS A 41 18.18 7.65 -0.58
N LYS A 42 18.63 8.02 -1.78
CA LYS A 42 18.52 9.41 -2.28
C LYS A 42 17.07 9.89 -2.37
N VAL A 43 16.17 9.03 -2.84
CA VAL A 43 14.75 9.38 -2.94
C VAL A 43 14.11 9.44 -1.56
N ILE A 44 14.48 8.54 -0.66
CA ILE A 44 13.99 8.52 0.72
C ILE A 44 14.46 9.77 1.48
N GLU A 45 15.71 10.21 1.31
CA GLU A 45 16.25 11.45 1.89
C GLU A 45 15.38 12.66 1.50
N GLU A 46 15.07 12.80 0.21
CA GLU A 46 14.16 13.85 -0.26
C GLU A 46 12.73 13.68 0.27
N CYS A 47 12.21 12.46 0.33
CA CYS A 47 10.90 12.20 0.95
C CYS A 47 10.89 12.63 2.43
N VAL A 48 11.97 12.42 3.18
CA VAL A 48 12.09 12.83 4.59
C VAL A 48 12.13 14.35 4.73
N ARG A 49 12.79 15.07 3.80
CA ARG A 49 12.75 16.54 3.73
C ARG A 49 11.34 17.06 3.49
N ILE A 50 10.65 16.51 2.49
CA ILE A 50 9.29 16.90 2.08
C ILE A 50 8.24 16.55 3.15
N LEU A 51 8.49 15.52 3.97
CA LEU A 51 7.51 15.03 4.94
C LEU A 51 7.31 16.00 6.11
N HIS A 52 6.05 16.33 6.41
CA HIS A 52 5.65 17.11 7.57
C HIS A 52 6.14 16.45 8.88
N PRO A 53 6.48 17.20 9.96
CA PRO A 53 6.92 16.63 11.25
C PRO A 53 5.96 15.61 11.88
N MET A 54 4.66 15.76 11.61
CA MET A 54 3.60 14.82 12.03
C MET A 54 3.25 13.75 10.97
N GLY A 55 3.99 13.73 9.87
CA GLY A 55 3.68 12.94 8.68
C GLY A 55 4.17 11.49 8.75
N SER A 56 3.66 10.69 7.82
CA SER A 56 4.00 9.27 7.65
C SER A 56 4.60 8.97 6.26
N ILE A 57 5.49 7.98 6.20
CA ILE A 57 5.91 7.33 4.96
C ILE A 57 5.39 5.90 4.93
N CYS A 58 4.77 5.53 3.82
CA CYS A 58 4.32 4.17 3.53
C CYS A 58 5.03 3.66 2.27
N TRP A 59 5.99 2.77 2.48
CA TRP A 59 6.85 2.26 1.41
C TRP A 59 6.47 0.81 1.11
N GLU A 60 5.71 0.59 0.04
CA GLU A 60 5.28 -0.75 -0.38
C GLU A 60 6.40 -1.44 -1.16
N VAL A 61 6.85 -2.58 -0.66
CA VAL A 61 7.87 -3.40 -1.31
C VAL A 61 7.59 -4.89 -1.18
N GLY A 62 7.96 -5.62 -2.22
CA GLY A 62 7.93 -7.06 -2.28
C GLY A 62 9.29 -7.68 -1.98
N ASN A 63 9.55 -8.79 -2.67
CA ASN A 63 10.81 -9.50 -2.56
C ASN A 63 11.46 -9.61 -3.93
N TYR A 64 12.79 -9.61 -3.93
CA TYR A 64 13.57 -10.01 -5.07
C TYR A 64 13.92 -11.50 -4.98
N VAL A 65 14.05 -12.17 -6.13
CA VAL A 65 14.39 -13.59 -6.18
C VAL A 65 15.69 -13.74 -6.95
N ASP A 66 16.73 -14.24 -6.28
CA ASP A 66 18.02 -14.53 -6.90
C ASP A 66 18.36 -16.01 -6.78
N ASN A 67 18.52 -16.70 -7.91
CA ASN A 67 18.82 -18.16 -7.95
C ASN A 67 17.92 -19.03 -7.05
N GLY A 68 16.68 -18.60 -6.79
CA GLY A 68 15.72 -19.30 -5.92
C GLY A 68 15.72 -18.85 -4.45
N GLU A 69 16.70 -18.05 -4.03
CA GLU A 69 16.72 -17.36 -2.75
C GLU A 69 15.77 -16.15 -2.77
N ILE A 70 15.16 -15.87 -1.61
CA ILE A 70 14.30 -14.72 -1.41
C ILE A 70 15.09 -13.64 -0.69
N ILE A 71 15.22 -12.48 -1.33
CA ILE A 71 15.81 -11.29 -0.76
C ILE A 71 14.64 -10.35 -0.38
N PRO A 72 14.32 -10.24 0.92
CA PRO A 72 13.25 -9.38 1.41
C PRO A 72 13.68 -7.91 1.40
N LEU A 73 13.12 -7.14 0.47
CA LEU A 73 13.51 -5.74 0.28
C LEU A 73 13.11 -4.87 1.46
N ASP A 74 12.04 -5.23 2.18
CA ASP A 74 11.60 -4.51 3.38
C ASP A 74 12.63 -4.57 4.51
N ILE A 75 13.33 -5.69 4.67
CA ILE A 75 14.41 -5.83 5.65
C ILE A 75 15.61 -4.94 5.28
N LEU A 76 15.97 -4.89 4.00
CA LEU A 76 17.10 -4.08 3.54
C LEU A 76 16.81 -2.58 3.64
N LEU A 77 15.59 -2.17 3.26
CA LEU A 77 15.18 -0.76 3.29
C LEU A 77 14.91 -0.23 4.69
N TYR A 78 14.51 -1.10 5.65
CA TYR A 78 14.30 -0.70 7.05
C TYR A 78 15.48 0.11 7.61
N ASN A 79 16.71 -0.34 7.36
CA ASN A 79 17.91 0.32 7.88
C ASN A 79 18.05 1.75 7.34
N ILE A 80 17.74 1.98 6.07
CA ILE A 80 17.82 3.32 5.47
C ILE A 80 16.88 4.30 6.17
N PHE A 81 15.62 3.90 6.38
CA PHE A 81 14.66 4.74 7.09
C PHE A 81 15.05 4.97 8.56
N HIS A 82 15.55 3.93 9.23
CA HIS A 82 16.00 4.01 10.62
C HIS A 82 17.19 4.95 10.78
N ASP A 83 18.19 4.87 9.90
CA ASP A 83 19.38 5.72 9.91
C ASP A 83 19.05 7.19 9.62
N LEU A 84 17.94 7.44 8.92
CA LEU A 84 17.39 8.79 8.69
C LEU A 84 16.49 9.29 9.84
N GLY A 85 16.42 8.55 10.96
CA GLY A 85 15.72 8.95 12.17
C GLY A 85 14.22 8.71 12.17
N LEU A 86 13.67 7.96 11.20
CA LEU A 86 12.25 7.61 11.20
C LEU A 86 11.95 6.45 12.16
N HIS A 87 10.72 6.43 12.67
CA HIS A 87 10.23 5.38 13.57
C HIS A 87 9.30 4.42 12.84
N LEU A 88 9.65 3.13 12.78
CA LEU A 88 8.76 2.11 12.24
C LEU A 88 7.58 1.89 13.19
N ARG A 89 6.34 2.00 12.66
CA ARG A 89 5.11 1.72 13.41
C ARG A 89 4.56 0.34 13.12
N ASN A 90 4.46 -0.03 11.84
CA ASN A 90 4.06 -1.38 11.43
C ASN A 90 4.77 -1.81 10.14
N ARG A 91 4.98 -3.14 10.04
CA ARG A 91 5.12 -3.83 8.75
C ARG A 91 3.73 -4.32 8.35
N ILE A 92 3.04 -3.56 7.51
CA ILE A 92 1.70 -3.92 7.07
C ILE A 92 1.83 -4.95 5.95
N ILE A 93 1.26 -6.13 6.17
CA ILE A 93 1.25 -7.23 5.20
C ILE A 93 0.04 -7.07 4.28
N TRP A 94 0.29 -6.68 3.04
CA TRP A 94 -0.72 -6.70 1.99
C TRP A 94 -0.79 -8.09 1.36
N HIS A 95 -1.83 -8.84 1.69
CA HIS A 95 -2.08 -10.18 1.16
C HIS A 95 -2.98 -10.12 -0.09
N PHE A 96 -2.55 -10.79 -1.16
CA PHE A 96 -3.32 -10.98 -2.39
C PHE A 96 -3.34 -12.45 -2.81
N GLU A 97 -4.45 -12.90 -3.39
CA GLU A 97 -4.70 -14.33 -3.62
C GLU A 97 -4.12 -14.85 -4.95
N HIS A 98 -3.94 -13.97 -5.94
CA HIS A 98 -3.51 -14.35 -7.29
C HIS A 98 -2.05 -13.99 -7.57
N GLY A 99 -1.29 -14.96 -8.08
CA GLY A 99 0.10 -14.76 -8.48
C GLY A 99 0.72 -16.03 -9.06
N LEU A 100 1.98 -15.94 -9.50
CA LEU A 100 2.73 -17.07 -10.02
C LEU A 100 2.90 -18.17 -8.96
N HIS A 101 3.05 -19.42 -9.41
CA HIS A 101 3.23 -20.58 -8.56
C HIS A 101 4.70 -21.03 -8.57
N CYS A 102 5.18 -21.40 -7.39
CA CYS A 102 6.50 -21.99 -7.19
C CYS A 102 6.35 -23.50 -6.96
N SER A 103 7.30 -24.29 -7.47
CA SER A 103 7.35 -25.75 -7.27
C SER A 103 8.32 -26.18 -6.16
N LYS A 104 9.38 -25.41 -5.93
CA LYS A 104 10.45 -25.72 -4.95
C LYS A 104 10.36 -24.90 -3.65
N ARG A 105 9.31 -24.09 -3.48
CA ARG A 105 9.03 -23.28 -2.27
C ARG A 105 7.57 -22.86 -2.23
N LEU A 106 7.12 -22.33 -1.09
CA LEU A 106 5.79 -21.71 -0.99
C LEU A 106 5.71 -20.47 -1.90
N SER A 107 4.58 -20.34 -2.58
CA SER A 107 4.36 -19.22 -3.50
C SER A 107 4.11 -17.94 -2.69
N GLY A 108 4.83 -16.85 -3.02
CA GLY A 108 4.63 -15.55 -2.38
C GLY A 108 3.21 -15.02 -2.66
N ARG A 109 2.52 -14.58 -1.61
CA ARG A 109 1.14 -14.07 -1.68
C ARG A 109 0.96 -12.79 -0.88
N TYR A 110 2.05 -12.09 -0.61
CA TYR A 110 2.00 -10.81 0.05
C TYR A 110 3.16 -9.93 -0.37
N GLU A 111 2.95 -8.64 -0.19
CA GLU A 111 3.97 -7.60 -0.17
C GLU A 111 3.86 -6.84 1.16
N VAL A 112 4.86 -6.02 1.49
CA VAL A 112 4.97 -5.35 2.78
C VAL A 112 4.95 -3.84 2.56
N ILE A 113 4.11 -3.14 3.30
CA ILE A 113 4.15 -1.69 3.41
C ILE A 113 4.87 -1.36 4.72
N LEU A 114 6.05 -0.79 4.61
CA LEU A 114 6.77 -0.22 5.74
C LEU A 114 6.11 1.11 6.11
N TRP A 115 5.42 1.17 7.24
CA TRP A 115 4.85 2.41 7.77
C TRP A 115 5.80 3.02 8.80
N PHE A 116 6.42 4.13 8.40
CA PHE A 116 7.29 4.96 9.22
C PHE A 116 6.64 6.30 9.54
N THR A 117 7.01 6.90 10.67
CA THR A 117 6.63 8.27 11.05
C THR A 117 7.85 9.12 11.32
N LYS A 118 7.76 10.42 11.01
CA LYS A 118 8.88 11.38 11.24
C LYS A 118 9.16 11.64 12.71
N SER A 119 8.15 11.53 13.57
CA SER A 119 8.28 11.73 15.01
C SER A 119 7.31 10.83 15.79
N ASP A 120 7.32 10.94 17.13
CA ASP A 120 6.32 10.32 18.02
C ASP A 120 5.00 11.09 18.09
N ASP A 121 4.96 12.33 17.62
CA ASP A 121 3.73 13.11 17.46
C ASP A 121 3.29 13.06 16.00
N TYR A 122 2.54 12.02 15.64
CA TYR A 122 2.13 11.75 14.25
C TYR A 122 0.61 11.66 14.10
N LYS A 123 0.14 12.01 12.90
CA LYS A 123 -1.28 11.90 12.55
C LYS A 123 -1.67 10.43 12.38
N PHE A 124 -2.69 9.99 13.13
CA PHE A 124 -3.31 8.69 12.92
C PHE A 124 -4.82 8.65 13.25
N ASN A 125 -5.63 8.35 12.25
CA ASN A 125 -7.09 8.30 12.29
C ASN A 125 -7.57 6.85 12.13
N LEU A 126 -7.85 6.18 13.26
CA LEU A 126 -8.28 4.77 13.22
C LEU A 126 -9.73 4.59 12.75
N ASP A 127 -10.62 5.52 13.12
CA ASP A 127 -12.07 5.33 12.95
C ASP A 127 -12.52 5.20 11.48
N PRO A 128 -12.01 6.01 10.52
CA PRO A 128 -12.37 5.88 9.09
C PRO A 128 -11.97 4.55 8.45
N ILE A 129 -11.02 3.82 9.04
CA ILE A 129 -10.47 2.58 8.48
C ILE A 129 -10.87 1.33 9.27
N ARG A 130 -11.81 1.45 10.21
CA ARG A 130 -12.34 0.30 10.93
C ARG A 130 -13.04 -0.66 9.98
N ILE A 131 -12.97 -1.95 10.32
CA ILE A 131 -13.64 -3.01 9.57
C ILE A 131 -14.69 -3.70 10.44
N PRO A 132 -15.69 -4.38 9.84
CA PRO A 132 -16.72 -5.08 10.60
C PRO A 132 -16.14 -6.02 11.66
N GLN A 133 -16.78 -6.02 12.82
CA GLN A 133 -16.43 -6.95 13.89
C GLN A 133 -16.90 -8.36 13.53
N LYS A 134 -16.08 -9.36 13.86
CA LYS A 134 -16.49 -10.76 13.71
C LYS A 134 -17.67 -11.12 14.62
N TYR A 135 -17.74 -10.50 15.80
CA TYR A 135 -18.75 -10.78 16.81
C TYR A 135 -19.31 -9.46 17.39
N PRO A 136 -20.14 -8.72 16.63
CA PRO A 136 -20.66 -7.42 17.07
C PRO A 136 -21.56 -7.53 18.31
N GLY A 137 -22.19 -8.67 18.54
CA GLY A 137 -22.99 -8.93 19.73
C GLY A 137 -22.18 -9.28 20.99
N LYS A 138 -20.84 -9.37 20.92
CA LYS A 138 -20.02 -9.83 22.04
C LYS A 138 -20.05 -8.81 23.19
N LYS A 139 -20.49 -9.27 24.35
CA LYS A 139 -20.51 -8.50 25.60
C LYS A 139 -19.32 -8.85 26.49
N TYR A 140 -18.92 -7.92 27.35
CA TYR A 140 -17.96 -8.24 28.41
C TYR A 140 -18.57 -9.31 29.33
N PHE A 141 -17.82 -10.39 29.55
CA PHE A 141 -18.25 -11.53 30.37
C PHE A 141 -17.87 -11.36 31.85
N LYS A 142 -16.89 -10.50 32.16
CA LYS A 142 -16.40 -10.22 33.51
C LYS A 142 -16.00 -8.75 33.66
N GLY A 143 -15.96 -8.28 34.90
CA GLY A 143 -15.48 -6.94 35.27
C GLY A 143 -16.59 -5.87 35.29
N PRO A 144 -16.22 -4.59 35.51
CA PRO A 144 -17.17 -3.50 35.73
C PRO A 144 -18.07 -3.18 34.53
N LYS A 145 -17.72 -3.66 33.32
CA LYS A 145 -18.51 -3.49 32.09
C LYS A 145 -19.36 -4.72 31.74
N THR A 146 -19.51 -5.68 32.64
CA THR A 146 -20.26 -6.93 32.37
C THR A 146 -21.65 -6.62 31.84
N GLY A 147 -22.04 -7.32 30.76
CA GLY A 147 -23.33 -7.11 30.09
C GLY A 147 -23.35 -5.96 29.07
N GLN A 148 -22.33 -5.09 29.04
CA GLN A 148 -22.13 -4.08 28.00
C GLN A 148 -21.44 -4.68 26.78
N TYR A 149 -21.67 -4.10 25.60
CA TYR A 149 -20.98 -4.50 24.36
C TYR A 149 -19.48 -4.18 24.44
N SER A 150 -18.67 -5.15 24.02
CA SER A 150 -17.20 -5.03 24.03
C SER A 150 -16.61 -4.45 22.75
N CYS A 151 -17.45 -4.24 21.74
CA CYS A 151 -17.08 -3.71 20.45
C CYS A 151 -17.16 -2.18 20.39
N ASN A 152 -16.31 -1.56 19.58
CA ASN A 152 -16.56 -0.20 19.10
C ASN A 152 -17.66 -0.26 18.01
N PRO A 153 -18.66 0.65 18.04
CA PRO A 153 -19.80 0.63 17.11
C PRO A 153 -19.39 0.81 15.64
N ASN A 154 -18.29 1.50 15.37
CA ASN A 154 -17.76 1.73 14.03
C ASN A 154 -16.94 0.54 13.50
N GLY A 155 -16.78 -0.53 14.28
CA GLY A 155 -16.02 -1.71 13.91
C GLY A 155 -14.72 -1.90 14.69
N LYS A 156 -13.88 -2.85 14.27
CA LYS A 156 -12.59 -3.14 14.90
C LYS A 156 -11.44 -2.49 14.13
N ASN A 157 -10.30 -2.35 14.80
CA ASN A 157 -9.04 -2.04 14.13
C ASN A 157 -8.79 -3.11 13.03
N PRO A 158 -8.42 -2.71 11.79
CA PRO A 158 -8.16 -3.65 10.71
C PRO A 158 -6.98 -4.59 10.97
N GLY A 159 -6.12 -4.28 11.94
CA GLY A 159 -4.82 -4.91 12.13
C GLY A 159 -3.84 -4.48 11.03
N ASP A 160 -2.72 -5.18 10.94
CA ASP A 160 -1.65 -4.95 9.98
C ASP A 160 -1.54 -6.08 8.94
N LEU A 161 -2.56 -6.94 8.82
CA LEU A 161 -2.69 -7.90 7.73
C LEU A 161 -3.93 -7.56 6.90
N TRP A 162 -3.71 -7.05 5.70
CA TRP A 162 -4.78 -6.55 4.83
C TRP A 162 -4.97 -7.46 3.62
N VAL A 163 -6.14 -8.08 3.55
CA VAL A 163 -6.53 -8.91 2.40
C VAL A 163 -7.22 -8.02 1.38
N ILE A 164 -6.49 -7.60 0.35
CA ILE A 164 -7.00 -6.74 -0.72
C ILE A 164 -6.54 -7.34 -2.07
N PRO A 165 -7.44 -7.64 -3.02
CA PRO A 165 -7.04 -8.20 -4.31
C PRO A 165 -6.08 -7.28 -5.08
N ASN A 166 -5.11 -7.89 -5.77
CA ASN A 166 -4.22 -7.15 -6.67
C ASN A 166 -4.90 -6.82 -8.01
N VAL A 167 -4.39 -5.80 -8.69
CA VAL A 167 -4.92 -5.34 -9.98
C VAL A 167 -4.43 -6.25 -11.12
N LYS A 168 -5.18 -7.31 -11.41
CA LYS A 168 -4.90 -8.29 -12.50
C LYS A 168 -6.00 -8.30 -13.58
N HIS A 169 -5.86 -9.14 -14.61
CA HIS A 169 -6.60 -9.14 -15.90
C HIS A 169 -8.05 -8.62 -15.90
N ASN A 170 -8.92 -9.05 -14.97
CA ASN A 170 -10.34 -8.66 -14.95
C ASN A 170 -10.67 -7.60 -13.88
N HIS A 171 -9.66 -6.98 -13.29
CA HIS A 171 -9.84 -5.95 -12.27
C HIS A 171 -10.30 -4.64 -12.91
N VAL A 172 -11.28 -3.97 -12.30
CA VAL A 172 -11.89 -2.73 -12.84
C VAL A 172 -10.87 -1.61 -13.03
N GLU A 173 -9.81 -1.61 -12.23
CA GLU A 173 -8.74 -0.61 -12.26
C GLU A 173 -7.56 -1.00 -13.18
N LYS A 174 -7.61 -2.13 -13.90
CA LYS A 174 -6.46 -2.65 -14.65
C LYS A 174 -6.06 -1.72 -15.79
N THR A 175 -4.80 -1.31 -15.79
CA THR A 175 -4.14 -0.58 -16.87
C THR A 175 -3.00 -1.41 -17.48
N ALA A 176 -2.27 -0.83 -18.45
CA ALA A 176 -1.04 -1.42 -19.00
C ALA A 176 0.09 -1.56 -17.96
N HIS A 177 0.03 -0.85 -16.82
CA HIS A 177 1.04 -0.95 -15.78
C HIS A 177 1.09 -2.36 -15.16
N PRO A 178 2.26 -3.03 -15.11
CA PRO A 178 2.35 -4.43 -14.71
C PRO A 178 2.13 -4.65 -13.20
N CYS A 179 2.58 -3.68 -12.39
CA CYS A 179 2.64 -3.76 -10.93
C CYS A 179 1.84 -2.63 -10.27
N GLN A 180 0.58 -2.46 -10.69
CA GLN A 180 -0.30 -1.45 -10.11
C GLN A 180 -0.92 -1.96 -8.79
N TYR A 181 -0.72 -1.25 -7.69
CA TYR A 181 -1.49 -1.47 -6.46
C TYR A 181 -2.91 -0.88 -6.59
N PRO A 182 -3.92 -1.44 -5.87
CA PRO A 182 -5.32 -1.01 -5.98
C PRO A 182 -5.59 0.27 -5.20
N VAL A 183 -6.52 1.11 -5.68
CA VAL A 183 -6.91 2.38 -5.01
C VAL A 183 -7.35 2.13 -3.57
N GLY A 184 -8.16 1.10 -3.32
CA GLY A 184 -8.64 0.79 -1.97
C GLY A 184 -7.56 0.43 -0.94
N LEU A 185 -6.35 0.02 -1.38
CA LEU A 185 -5.21 -0.17 -0.47
C LEU A 185 -4.68 1.17 0.02
N ILE A 186 -4.52 2.12 -0.90
CA ILE A 186 -3.94 3.44 -0.63
C ILE A 186 -4.95 4.37 0.04
N GLU A 187 -6.23 4.26 -0.32
CA GLU A 187 -7.33 4.94 0.35
C GLU A 187 -7.31 4.70 1.86
N ARG A 188 -7.00 3.47 2.29
CA ARG A 188 -6.83 3.16 3.72
C ARG A 188 -5.69 3.94 4.36
N LEU A 189 -4.56 4.08 3.68
CA LEU A 189 -3.41 4.84 4.18
C LEU A 189 -3.75 6.33 4.24
N VAL A 190 -4.33 6.88 3.17
CA VAL A 190 -4.76 8.28 3.10
C VAL A 190 -5.71 8.62 4.24
N LEU A 191 -6.79 7.86 4.42
CA LEU A 191 -7.78 8.11 5.45
C LEU A 191 -7.25 7.95 6.88
N SER A 192 -6.23 7.11 7.07
CA SER A 192 -5.65 6.87 8.39
C SER A 192 -4.51 7.81 8.76
N MET A 193 -3.89 8.50 7.81
CA MET A 193 -2.68 9.28 8.08
C MET A 193 -2.78 10.75 7.64
N THR A 194 -3.95 11.19 7.15
CA THR A 194 -4.17 12.55 6.65
C THR A 194 -5.56 13.09 7.02
N GLU A 195 -5.72 14.42 6.95
CA GLU A 195 -6.97 15.16 6.96
C GLU A 195 -7.32 15.70 5.56
N GLU A 196 -8.55 16.17 5.38
CA GLU A 196 -8.93 16.86 4.13
C GLU A 196 -8.03 18.08 3.89
N GLY A 197 -7.62 18.27 2.63
CA GLY A 197 -6.70 19.34 2.24
C GLY A 197 -5.21 19.03 2.39
N ASP A 198 -4.83 18.01 3.18
CA ASP A 198 -3.44 17.57 3.29
C ASP A 198 -2.88 17.09 1.94
N MET A 199 -1.56 17.19 1.79
CA MET A 199 -0.87 16.69 0.60
C MET A 199 -0.40 15.25 0.77
N VAL A 200 -0.72 14.41 -0.22
CA VAL A 200 -0.22 13.04 -0.38
C VAL A 200 0.79 12.99 -1.54
N PHE A 201 2.03 12.63 -1.23
CA PHE A 201 3.13 12.62 -2.18
C PHE A 201 3.51 11.20 -2.64
N ASP A 202 3.83 11.04 -3.92
CA ASP A 202 4.33 9.78 -4.49
C ASP A 202 5.52 10.04 -5.45
N PRO A 203 6.77 9.71 -5.07
CA PRO A 203 7.94 9.90 -5.93
C PRO A 203 7.98 8.95 -7.14
N PHE A 204 7.15 7.90 -7.16
CA PHE A 204 7.05 6.90 -8.23
C PHE A 204 5.58 6.67 -8.61
N MET A 205 4.94 7.74 -9.09
CA MET A 205 3.49 7.85 -9.24
C MET A 205 2.86 6.80 -10.16
N GLY A 206 3.64 6.23 -11.09
CA GLY A 206 3.15 5.19 -12.00
C GLY A 206 1.94 5.68 -12.78
N VAL A 207 0.85 4.94 -12.67
CA VAL A 207 -0.43 5.27 -13.29
C VAL A 207 -1.37 6.10 -12.39
N GLY A 208 -0.84 6.72 -11.32
CA GLY A 208 -1.56 7.72 -10.52
C GLY A 208 -2.47 7.17 -9.43
N THR A 209 -2.30 5.93 -8.97
CA THR A 209 -3.18 5.34 -7.94
C THR A 209 -3.14 6.14 -6.63
N THR A 210 -1.98 6.62 -6.19
CA THR A 210 -1.88 7.48 -4.99
C THR A 210 -2.65 8.79 -5.14
N ALA A 211 -2.48 9.48 -6.27
CA ALA A 211 -3.21 10.71 -6.56
C ALA A 211 -4.73 10.49 -6.61
N ILE A 212 -5.18 9.38 -7.20
CA ILE A 212 -6.60 9.03 -7.25
C ILE A 212 -7.16 8.82 -5.84
N ALA A 213 -6.46 8.06 -4.98
CA ALA A 213 -6.90 7.83 -3.60
C ALA A 213 -6.99 9.14 -2.80
N ALA A 214 -6.04 10.05 -2.99
CA ALA A 214 -6.05 11.38 -2.37
C ALA A 214 -7.24 12.22 -2.86
N ILE A 215 -7.42 12.36 -4.18
CA ILE A 215 -8.46 13.19 -4.79
C ILE A 215 -9.86 12.71 -4.41
N LEU A 216 -10.12 11.40 -4.46
CA LEU A 216 -11.41 10.82 -4.07
C LEU A 216 -11.77 11.10 -2.61
N ASN A 217 -10.77 11.42 -1.78
CA ASN A 217 -10.93 11.72 -0.37
C ASN A 217 -10.62 13.20 -0.06
N ASN A 218 -10.73 14.12 -1.01
CA ASN A 218 -10.52 15.57 -0.79
C ASN A 218 -9.11 15.94 -0.26
N ARG A 219 -8.08 15.19 -0.63
CA ARG A 219 -6.66 15.52 -0.36
C ARG A 219 -6.00 16.05 -1.63
N ARG A 220 -4.96 16.87 -1.46
CA ARG A 220 -4.07 17.28 -2.55
C ARG A 220 -3.09 16.14 -2.85
N SER A 221 -2.55 16.10 -4.07
CA SER A 221 -1.50 15.14 -4.41
C SER A 221 -0.47 15.72 -5.37
N ALA A 222 0.77 15.26 -5.22
CA ALA A 222 1.90 15.60 -6.06
C ALA A 222 2.81 14.36 -6.21
N GLY A 223 3.58 14.31 -7.30
CA GLY A 223 4.49 13.20 -7.54
C GLY A 223 5.09 13.18 -8.93
N ALA A 224 6.00 12.24 -9.14
CA ALA A 224 6.77 12.14 -10.38
C ALA A 224 6.58 10.79 -11.07
N GLU A 225 6.59 10.81 -12.40
CA GLU A 225 6.66 9.62 -13.24
C GLU A 225 7.58 9.92 -14.42
N THR A 226 8.49 9.00 -14.71
CA THR A 226 9.52 9.17 -15.75
C THR A 226 9.09 8.58 -17.09
N MET A 227 8.22 7.58 -17.07
CA MET A 227 7.70 6.89 -18.24
C MET A 227 6.48 7.62 -18.78
N ARG A 228 6.61 8.18 -19.99
CA ARG A 228 5.56 9.01 -20.61
C ARG A 228 4.21 8.31 -20.69
N ASP A 229 4.18 7.03 -21.06
CA ASP A 229 2.93 6.26 -21.18
C ASP A 229 2.20 6.11 -19.83
N TYR A 230 2.95 5.96 -18.74
CA TYR A 230 2.40 5.87 -17.39
C TYR A 230 1.88 7.23 -16.93
N TYR A 231 2.65 8.29 -17.20
CA TYR A 231 2.22 9.67 -16.95
C TYR A 231 0.92 10.01 -17.68
N ASP A 232 0.80 9.74 -18.97
CA ASP A 232 -0.41 10.05 -19.75
C ASP A 232 -1.62 9.26 -19.24
N THR A 233 -1.41 8.00 -18.85
CA THR A 233 -2.43 7.18 -18.19
C THR A 233 -2.83 7.75 -16.83
N ALA A 234 -1.87 8.20 -16.02
CA ALA A 234 -2.12 8.81 -14.72
C ALA A 234 -2.99 10.08 -14.87
N VAL A 235 -2.63 10.96 -15.81
CA VAL A 235 -3.38 12.19 -16.09
C VAL A 235 -4.83 11.91 -16.48
N ASP A 236 -5.07 10.95 -17.38
CA ASP A 236 -6.43 10.54 -17.77
C ASP A 236 -7.23 10.01 -16.57
N ARG A 237 -6.63 9.11 -15.78
CA ARG A 237 -7.29 8.53 -14.61
C ARG A 237 -7.59 9.56 -13.53
N ILE A 238 -6.67 10.49 -13.27
CA ILE A 238 -6.83 11.59 -12.32
C ILE A 238 -7.97 12.51 -12.74
N LYS A 239 -8.05 12.87 -14.04
CA LYS A 239 -9.16 13.67 -14.58
C LYS A 239 -10.50 12.96 -14.36
N LYS A 240 -10.59 11.68 -14.72
CA LYS A 240 -11.79 10.86 -14.50
C LYS A 240 -12.16 10.72 -13.02
N ALA A 241 -11.17 10.64 -12.12
CA ALA A 241 -11.43 10.61 -10.68
C ALA A 241 -12.03 11.94 -10.20
N SER A 242 -11.50 13.08 -10.67
CA SER A 242 -11.99 14.41 -10.31
C SER A 242 -13.41 14.71 -10.81
N THR A 243 -13.86 14.05 -11.88
CA THR A 243 -15.23 14.17 -12.40
C THR A 243 -16.18 13.05 -11.95
N GLY A 244 -15.71 12.11 -11.11
CA GLY A 244 -16.50 10.97 -10.62
C GLY A 244 -16.76 9.87 -11.66
N GLU A 245 -16.07 9.88 -12.79
CA GLU A 245 -16.20 8.90 -13.88
C GLU A 245 -15.31 7.66 -13.67
N LEU A 246 -14.24 7.78 -12.87
CA LEU A 246 -13.33 6.67 -12.64
C LEU A 246 -13.96 5.59 -11.77
N LYS A 247 -14.03 4.37 -12.31
CA LYS A 247 -14.46 3.20 -11.54
C LYS A 247 -13.29 2.61 -10.76
N THR A 248 -13.46 2.52 -9.44
CA THR A 248 -12.51 1.85 -8.54
C THR A 248 -13.21 0.71 -7.81
N ARG A 249 -12.41 -0.21 -7.24
CA ARG A 249 -12.93 -1.20 -6.30
C ARG A 249 -12.99 -0.53 -4.91
N PRO A 250 -14.17 -0.45 -4.26
CA PRO A 250 -14.27 0.12 -2.92
C PRO A 250 -13.33 -0.59 -1.94
N MET A 251 -12.71 0.16 -1.03
CA MET A 251 -11.77 -0.34 -0.02
C MET A 251 -12.39 -1.44 0.88
N ASP A 252 -13.68 -1.30 1.21
CA ASP A 252 -14.43 -2.18 2.13
C ASP A 252 -15.06 -3.39 1.43
N LYS A 253 -15.04 -3.42 0.08
CA LYS A 253 -15.61 -4.53 -0.68
C LYS A 253 -14.91 -5.83 -0.30
N GLU A 254 -15.68 -6.86 0.02
CA GLU A 254 -15.13 -8.19 0.30
C GLU A 254 -14.62 -8.89 -0.96
N VAL A 255 -13.70 -9.83 -0.78
CA VAL A 255 -13.30 -10.75 -1.85
C VAL A 255 -14.48 -11.66 -2.17
N TYR A 256 -14.79 -11.80 -3.46
CA TYR A 256 -15.90 -12.65 -3.91
C TYR A 256 -15.67 -14.10 -3.48
N ARG A 257 -16.67 -14.69 -2.82
CA ARG A 257 -16.69 -16.10 -2.47
C ARG A 257 -17.79 -16.79 -3.27
N PRO A 258 -17.46 -17.72 -4.17
CA PRO A 258 -18.48 -18.44 -4.91
C PRO A 258 -19.35 -19.27 -3.94
N PRO A 259 -20.62 -19.53 -4.29
CA PRO A 259 -21.47 -20.41 -3.49
C PRO A 259 -20.82 -21.78 -3.29
N LYS A 260 -20.84 -22.32 -2.07
CA LYS A 260 -20.17 -23.60 -1.71
C LYS A 260 -20.52 -24.78 -2.62
N LYS A 261 -21.71 -24.79 -3.21
CA LYS A 261 -22.20 -25.86 -4.11
C LYS A 261 -22.01 -25.54 -5.60
N SER A 262 -21.37 -24.43 -5.94
CA SER A 262 -21.11 -24.07 -7.34
C SER A 262 -19.97 -24.92 -7.91
N LYS A 263 -19.96 -25.14 -9.22
CA LYS A 263 -18.84 -25.83 -9.91
C LYS A 263 -17.47 -25.19 -9.62
N LEU A 264 -17.44 -23.88 -9.33
CA LEU A 264 -16.23 -23.14 -8.97
C LEU A 264 -15.71 -23.45 -7.56
N ALA A 265 -16.60 -23.86 -6.64
CA ALA A 265 -16.26 -24.16 -5.25
C ALA A 265 -16.17 -25.67 -4.95
N THR A 266 -16.48 -26.52 -5.93
CA THR A 266 -16.40 -27.97 -5.83
C THR A 266 -15.08 -28.45 -6.41
N ASN A 267 -14.31 -29.22 -5.64
CA ASN A 267 -13.08 -29.87 -6.13
C ASN A 267 -13.47 -30.96 -7.15
N PRO A 268 -13.10 -30.85 -8.44
CA PRO A 268 -13.49 -31.82 -9.45
C PRO A 268 -12.76 -33.17 -9.31
N PHE A 269 -11.76 -33.26 -8.44
CA PHE A 269 -10.95 -34.45 -8.21
C PHE A 269 -11.30 -35.19 -6.91
N MET A 270 -12.26 -34.69 -6.13
CA MET A 270 -12.81 -35.44 -5.00
C MET A 270 -13.99 -36.24 -5.52
N GLU A 271 -13.85 -37.57 -5.60
CA GLU A 271 -15.02 -38.45 -5.77
C GLU A 271 -15.93 -38.31 -4.53
N CYS A 272 -17.25 -38.33 -4.77
CA CYS A 272 -18.28 -38.20 -3.72
C CYS A 272 -18.18 -39.28 -2.65
#